data_AF-A0AAV6HDW1-F1
#
_entry.id   AF-A0AAV6HDW1-F1
#
_cell.length_a   1.000
_cell.length_b   1.000
_cell.length_c   1.000
_cell.angle_alpha   90.00
_cell.angle_beta   90.00
_cell.angle_gamma   90.00
#
_symmetry.space_group_name_H-M   'P 1'
#
loop_
_entity.id
_entity.type
_entity.pdbx_description
1 polymer ?
#
loop_
_entity_poly.entity_id
_entity_poly.type
_entity_poly.pdbx_seq_one_letter_code
_entity_poly.pdbx_strand_id
1 'polypeptide(L)'
;MRNLTMYLAKALTMLTLCSWVAAGSTDCSNLVRYLKPEDANLVFGKWTVVIATADEALHGTVQQLRSSWFEVKPFPDSSVVHFHWRERIGGVCTYGAENATVYKDRTALAIESEQYKGQYLHTCPDCYLTIIKAEINGLSGRYFVFAKRGGSLTDSERQSFEMQAECLGFLPTYFTFPNTSELCPEQEQPVNTR
;
A
#
# COMPACT_ATOMS: atom_id res chain seq x y z
N MET A 1 -66.86 -13.29 -22.99
CA MET A 1 -65.93 -12.66 -22.02
C MET A 1 -65.08 -13.72 -21.30
N ARG A 2 -64.29 -14.52 -22.03
CA ARG A 2 -63.43 -15.57 -21.44
C ARG A 2 -62.06 -15.70 -22.11
N ASN A 3 -61.73 -14.77 -23.02
CA ASN A 3 -60.52 -14.84 -23.86
C ASN A 3 -59.58 -13.62 -23.72
N LEU A 4 -59.89 -12.62 -22.87
CA LEU A 4 -58.99 -11.48 -22.62
C LEU A 4 -58.10 -11.65 -21.39
N THR A 5 -58.45 -12.55 -20.46
CA THR A 5 -57.67 -12.79 -19.24
C THR A 5 -56.44 -13.66 -19.46
N MET A 6 -56.37 -14.41 -20.56
CA MET A 6 -55.27 -15.36 -20.82
C MET A 6 -54.05 -14.73 -21.50
N TYR A 7 -54.21 -13.57 -22.16
CA TYR A 7 -53.10 -12.88 -22.84
C TYR A 7 -52.34 -11.91 -21.92
N LEU A 8 -53.01 -11.33 -20.91
CA LEU A 8 -52.37 -10.47 -19.91
C LEU A 8 -51.46 -11.25 -18.95
N ALA A 9 -51.74 -12.54 -18.73
CA ALA A 9 -50.94 -13.38 -17.84
C ALA A 9 -49.62 -13.89 -18.46
N LYS A 10 -49.43 -13.79 -19.78
CA LYS A 10 -48.21 -14.25 -20.46
C LYS A 10 -47.21 -13.15 -20.82
N ALA A 11 -47.61 -11.88 -20.75
CA ALA A 11 -46.74 -10.75 -21.09
C ALA A 11 -45.93 -10.20 -19.90
N LEU A 12 -46.23 -10.63 -18.66
CA LEU A 12 -45.60 -10.08 -17.46
C LEU A 12 -44.55 -11.00 -16.81
N THR A 13 -44.23 -12.14 -17.41
CA THR A 13 -43.30 -13.13 -16.83
C THR A 13 -41.94 -13.20 -17.52
N MET A 14 -41.60 -12.26 -18.40
CA MET A 14 -40.36 -12.33 -19.20
C MET A 14 -39.53 -11.04 -19.15
N LEU A 15 -39.46 -10.37 -17.99
CA LEU A 15 -38.61 -9.20 -17.80
C LEU A 15 -37.94 -9.14 -16.42
N THR A 16 -37.50 -10.29 -15.90
CA THR A 16 -36.65 -10.36 -14.70
C THR A 16 -35.49 -11.32 -14.89
N LEU A 17 -34.73 -11.15 -15.98
CA LEU A 17 -33.29 -11.39 -15.93
C LEU A 17 -32.66 -10.12 -15.34
N CYS A 18 -32.94 -9.86 -14.05
CA CYS A 18 -32.11 -8.95 -13.28
C CYS A 18 -30.72 -9.57 -13.30
N SER A 19 -29.82 -8.85 -13.95
CA SER A 19 -28.41 -9.11 -14.06
C SER A 19 -27.83 -9.52 -12.71
N TRP A 20 -27.72 -10.83 -12.48
CA TRP A 20 -26.84 -11.32 -11.44
C TRP A 20 -25.43 -11.23 -12.00
N VAL A 21 -24.93 -10.00 -12.09
CA VAL A 21 -23.49 -9.82 -11.94
C VAL A 21 -23.28 -10.20 -10.48
N ALA A 22 -22.89 -11.44 -10.25
CA ALA A 22 -22.16 -11.75 -9.04
C ALA A 22 -20.90 -10.88 -9.11
N ALA A 23 -20.98 -9.64 -8.60
CA ALA A 23 -19.82 -9.06 -7.97
C ALA A 23 -19.43 -10.12 -6.96
N GLY A 24 -18.39 -10.89 -7.27
CA GLY A 24 -17.80 -11.77 -6.28
C GLY A 24 -17.57 -10.86 -5.10
N SER A 25 -18.36 -11.02 -4.03
CA SER A 25 -18.16 -10.29 -2.80
C SER A 25 -16.87 -10.89 -2.27
N THR A 26 -15.74 -10.39 -2.77
CA THR A 26 -14.43 -10.77 -2.31
C THR A 26 -14.49 -10.56 -0.81
N ASP A 27 -14.40 -11.64 -0.05
CA ASP A 27 -14.47 -11.57 1.40
C ASP A 27 -13.19 -10.88 1.88
N CYS A 28 -13.25 -9.55 1.94
CA CYS A 28 -12.14 -8.69 2.29
C CYS A 28 -11.60 -8.97 3.70
N SER A 29 -12.40 -9.63 4.55
CA SER A 29 -11.98 -10.01 5.91
C SER A 29 -10.80 -10.98 5.90
N ASN A 30 -10.69 -11.81 4.85
CA ASN A 30 -9.58 -12.76 4.70
C ASN A 30 -8.37 -12.17 3.97
N LEU A 31 -8.59 -11.15 3.12
CA LEU A 31 -7.52 -10.50 2.35
C LEU A 31 -6.79 -9.40 3.13
N VAL A 32 -7.51 -8.67 3.98
CA VAL A 32 -6.96 -7.55 4.75
C VAL A 32 -6.78 -7.99 6.20
N ARG A 33 -5.58 -8.48 6.49
CA ARG A 33 -5.21 -8.93 7.85
C ARG A 33 -4.09 -8.07 8.37
N TYR A 34 -4.30 -7.42 9.51
CA TYR A 34 -3.25 -6.62 10.15
C TYR A 34 -2.14 -7.53 10.68
N LEU A 35 -0.90 -7.03 10.59
CA LEU A 35 0.25 -7.66 11.17
C LEU A 35 0.13 -7.58 12.69
N LYS A 36 0.33 -8.71 13.36
CA LYS A 36 0.21 -8.76 14.81
C LYS A 36 1.47 -8.23 15.49
N PRO A 37 1.37 -7.70 16.73
CA PRO A 37 2.53 -7.15 17.44
C PRO A 37 3.66 -8.15 17.72
N GLU A 38 3.34 -9.44 17.88
CA GLU A 38 4.33 -10.50 18.05
C GLU A 38 5.24 -10.66 16.83
N ASP A 39 4.77 -10.27 15.64
CA ASP A 39 5.46 -10.39 14.36
C ASP A 39 6.16 -9.08 13.96
N ALA A 40 6.35 -8.13 14.89
CA ALA A 40 6.94 -6.82 14.60
C ALA A 40 8.35 -6.88 14.00
N ASN A 41 9.09 -7.96 14.26
CA ASN A 41 10.40 -8.20 13.68
C ASN A 41 10.39 -8.33 12.16
N LEU A 42 9.25 -8.73 11.56
CA LEU A 42 9.09 -8.83 10.10
C LEU A 42 9.18 -7.47 9.39
N VAL A 43 8.98 -6.37 10.12
CA VAL A 43 9.05 -5.01 9.57
C VAL A 43 10.49 -4.50 9.44
N PHE A 44 11.44 -5.08 10.17
CA PHE A 44 12.81 -4.57 10.23
C PHE A 44 13.68 -4.94 9.02
N GLY A 45 14.65 -4.08 8.76
CA GLY A 45 15.60 -4.19 7.66
C GLY A 45 15.24 -3.32 6.46
N LYS A 46 15.88 -3.61 5.33
CA LYS A 46 15.82 -2.80 4.11
C LYS A 46 14.78 -3.29 3.11
N TRP A 47 14.07 -2.34 2.52
CA TRP A 47 12.93 -2.54 1.65
C TRP A 47 13.00 -1.62 0.44
N THR A 48 12.62 -2.13 -0.72
CA THR A 48 12.47 -1.35 -1.95
C THR A 48 11.00 -1.28 -2.30
N VAL A 49 10.45 -0.08 -2.47
CA VAL A 49 9.04 0.11 -2.86
C VAL A 49 8.86 -0.34 -4.31
N VAL A 50 7.88 -1.20 -4.56
CA VAL A 50 7.65 -1.78 -5.90
C VAL A 50 6.29 -1.42 -6.48
N ILE A 51 5.29 -1.19 -5.61
CA ILE A 51 3.98 -0.69 -6.02
C ILE A 51 3.34 0.11 -4.88
N ALA A 52 2.61 1.15 -5.24
CA ALA A 52 1.82 1.94 -4.31
C ALA A 52 0.51 2.42 -4.96
N THR A 53 -0.45 2.76 -4.11
CA THR A 53 -1.60 3.60 -4.45
C THR A 53 -1.82 4.62 -3.33
N ALA A 54 -2.62 5.64 -3.58
CA ALA A 54 -2.92 6.67 -2.59
C ALA A 54 -4.35 7.16 -2.74
N ASP A 55 -4.84 7.87 -1.72
CA ASP A 55 -6.04 8.69 -1.89
C ASP A 55 -5.76 9.79 -2.94
N GLU A 56 -6.80 10.22 -3.66
CA GLU A 56 -6.69 11.09 -4.85
C GLU A 56 -5.89 12.38 -4.59
N ALA A 57 -6.07 12.98 -3.42
CA ALA A 57 -5.36 14.20 -3.01
C ALA A 57 -3.82 14.04 -3.00
N LEU A 58 -3.32 12.81 -2.87
CA LEU A 58 -1.89 12.50 -2.77
C LEU A 58 -1.32 11.89 -4.06
N HIS A 59 -2.13 11.66 -5.11
CA HIS A 59 -1.67 11.09 -6.38
C HIS A 59 -0.50 11.88 -6.99
N GLY A 60 -0.55 13.22 -6.94
CA GLY A 60 0.50 14.08 -7.48
C GLY A 60 1.85 13.91 -6.78
N THR A 61 1.85 13.50 -5.50
CA THR A 61 3.06 13.18 -4.75
C THR A 61 3.66 11.86 -5.21
N VAL A 62 2.83 10.81 -5.33
CA VAL A 62 3.30 9.47 -5.76
C VAL A 62 3.77 9.49 -7.22
N GLN A 63 3.12 10.26 -8.09
CA GLN A 63 3.47 10.35 -9.51
C GLN A 63 4.88 10.92 -9.75
N GLN A 64 5.39 11.75 -8.85
CA GLN A 64 6.73 12.31 -8.95
C GLN A 64 7.83 11.35 -8.48
N LEU A 65 7.46 10.33 -7.70
CA LEU A 65 8.36 9.31 -7.22
C LEU A 65 8.75 8.38 -8.37
N ARG A 66 10.04 8.21 -8.56
CA ARG A 66 10.62 7.31 -9.58
C ARG A 66 11.10 6.01 -8.96
N SER A 67 11.71 6.08 -7.78
CA SER A 67 12.16 4.93 -7.03
C SER A 67 12.29 5.29 -5.55
N SER A 68 12.12 4.32 -4.66
CA SER A 68 12.28 4.51 -3.22
C SER A 68 12.82 3.24 -2.59
N TRP A 69 13.77 3.40 -1.68
CA TRP A 69 14.10 2.39 -0.70
C TRP A 69 14.16 3.00 0.68
N PHE A 70 13.85 2.20 1.68
CA PHE A 70 13.93 2.59 3.08
C PHE A 70 14.41 1.43 3.93
N GLU A 71 14.91 1.72 5.12
CA GLU A 71 15.27 0.70 6.08
C GLU A 71 14.83 1.10 7.49
N VAL A 72 14.23 0.14 8.17
CA VAL A 72 13.70 0.26 9.53
C VAL A 72 14.64 -0.46 10.48
N LYS A 73 15.29 0.29 11.37
CA LYS A 73 16.22 -0.27 12.37
C LYS A 73 15.61 -0.20 13.76
N PRO A 74 15.55 -1.31 14.51
CA PRO A 74 15.13 -1.27 15.90
C PRO A 74 16.19 -0.60 16.78
N PHE A 75 15.76 0.16 17.79
CA PHE A 75 16.60 0.43 18.95
C PHE A 75 16.49 -0.73 19.95
N PRO A 76 17.61 -1.26 20.47
CA PRO A 76 17.59 -2.26 21.53
C PRO A 76 16.76 -1.78 22.73
N ASP A 77 15.91 -2.66 23.26
CA ASP A 77 15.10 -2.44 24.46
C ASP A 77 14.21 -1.18 24.44
N SER A 78 13.85 -0.70 23.24
CA SER A 78 13.05 0.51 23.05
C SER A 78 11.86 0.26 22.12
N SER A 79 10.79 1.04 22.28
CA SER A 79 9.71 1.13 21.29
C SER A 79 10.09 2.03 20.10
N VAL A 80 11.26 2.66 20.11
CA VAL A 80 11.70 3.53 19.03
C VAL A 80 12.39 2.73 17.92
N VAL A 81 12.11 3.09 16.68
CA VAL A 81 12.80 2.61 15.49
C VAL A 81 13.38 3.81 14.74
N HIS A 82 14.53 3.60 14.11
CA HIS A 82 15.11 4.57 13.20
C HIS A 82 14.66 4.23 11.78
N PHE A 83 13.86 5.11 11.19
CA PHE A 83 13.40 5.00 9.82
C PHE A 83 14.29 5.89 8.95
N HIS A 84 14.89 5.33 7.89
CA HIS A 84 15.64 6.14 6.94
C HIS A 84 15.29 5.72 5.52
N TRP A 85 15.28 6.68 4.62
CA TRP A 85 14.82 6.48 3.26
C TRP A 85 15.69 7.25 2.27
N ARG A 86 15.68 6.76 1.03
CA ARG A 86 16.17 7.47 -0.13
C ARG A 86 15.19 7.31 -1.27
N GLU A 87 14.91 8.42 -1.92
CA GLU A 87 13.88 8.52 -2.93
C GLU A 87 14.45 9.28 -4.13
N ARG A 88 14.03 8.87 -5.32
CA ARG A 88 14.28 9.64 -6.54
C ARG A 88 12.99 10.34 -6.90
N ILE A 89 12.93 11.66 -6.70
CA ILE A 89 11.75 12.49 -6.99
C ILE A 89 12.13 13.45 -8.10
N GLY A 90 11.37 13.46 -9.20
CA GLY A 90 11.66 14.35 -10.33
C GLY A 90 13.07 14.19 -10.92
N GLY A 91 13.69 13.01 -10.75
CA GLY A 91 15.06 12.73 -11.20
C GLY A 91 16.18 13.10 -10.21
N VAL A 92 15.84 13.77 -9.10
CA VAL A 92 16.79 14.15 -8.04
C VAL A 92 16.70 13.14 -6.89
N CYS A 93 17.85 12.78 -6.33
CA CYS A 93 17.90 11.95 -5.13
C CYS A 93 17.70 12.78 -3.87
N THR A 94 16.67 12.45 -3.12
CA THR A 94 16.37 12.97 -1.78
C THR A 94 16.60 11.87 -0.75
N TYR A 95 16.92 12.26 0.47
CA TYR A 95 17.11 11.34 1.57
C TYR A 95 16.57 11.95 2.85
N GLY A 96 16.26 11.09 3.81
CA GLY A 96 15.84 11.52 5.13
C GLY A 96 16.00 10.40 6.15
N ALA A 97 15.89 10.80 7.41
CA ALA A 97 15.86 9.90 8.53
C ALA A 97 15.01 10.52 9.64
N GLU A 98 14.24 9.69 10.34
CA GLU A 98 13.47 10.10 11.49
C GLU A 98 13.35 8.95 12.50
N ASN A 99 13.05 9.32 13.73
CA ASN A 99 12.65 8.35 14.74
C ASN A 99 11.14 8.16 14.68
N ALA A 100 10.71 6.91 14.71
CA ALA A 100 9.31 6.56 14.83
C ALA A 100 9.09 5.65 16.03
N THR A 101 7.88 5.64 16.57
CA THR A 101 7.51 4.82 17.72
C THR A 101 6.65 3.66 17.27
N VAL A 102 7.03 2.46 17.69
CA VAL A 102 6.28 1.23 17.52
C VAL A 102 5.19 1.16 18.59
N TYR A 103 3.95 1.17 18.14
CA TYR A 103 2.78 0.94 18.98
C TYR A 103 2.28 -0.49 18.76
N LYS A 104 2.19 -1.23 19.84
CA LYS A 104 1.72 -2.61 19.88
C LYS A 104 0.34 -2.63 20.56
N ASP A 105 -0.73 -2.43 19.79
CA ASP A 105 -2.08 -2.72 20.27
C ASP A 105 -2.35 -4.23 20.15
N ARG A 106 -3.29 -4.80 20.91
CA ARG A 106 -3.56 -6.25 20.98
C ARG A 106 -3.85 -6.92 19.63
N THR A 107 -4.22 -6.16 18.60
CA THR A 107 -4.68 -6.69 17.31
C THR A 107 -3.83 -6.26 16.12
N ALA A 108 -3.04 -5.19 16.23
CA ALA A 108 -2.34 -4.62 15.09
C ALA A 108 -1.04 -3.90 15.51
N LEU A 109 -0.03 -4.02 14.65
CA LEU A 109 1.19 -3.24 14.72
C LEU A 109 1.00 -1.88 14.04
N ALA A 110 1.40 -0.82 14.73
CA ALA A 110 1.55 0.51 14.15
C ALA A 110 2.95 1.06 14.40
N ILE A 111 3.44 1.87 13.46
CA ILE A 111 4.67 2.65 13.61
C ILE A 111 4.35 4.07 13.21
N GLU A 112 4.54 5.01 14.13
CA GLU A 112 4.15 6.40 13.94
C GLU A 112 5.31 7.36 14.18
N SER A 113 5.43 8.35 13.32
CA SER A 113 6.24 9.56 13.48
C SER A 113 5.32 10.78 13.57
N GLU A 114 5.89 11.98 13.59
CA GLU A 114 5.10 13.23 13.61
C GLU A 114 4.23 13.35 12.35
N GLN A 115 4.74 12.94 11.19
CA GLN A 115 4.09 13.15 9.89
C GLN A 115 3.37 11.91 9.35
N TYR A 116 3.76 10.72 9.82
CA TYR A 116 3.30 9.45 9.26
C TYR A 116 2.77 8.50 10.32
N LYS A 117 1.62 7.88 10.05
CA LYS A 117 1.05 6.82 10.89
C LYS A 117 0.84 5.57 10.06
N GLY A 118 1.76 4.62 10.20
CA GLY A 118 1.75 3.36 9.46
C GLY A 118 1.01 2.26 10.20
N GLN A 119 0.07 1.60 9.52
CA GLN A 119 -0.57 0.35 9.96
C GLN A 119 -0.12 -0.79 9.06
N TYR A 120 0.39 -1.85 9.66
CA TYR A 120 1.06 -2.92 8.93
C TYR A 120 0.12 -4.08 8.68
N LEU A 121 0.20 -4.68 7.48
CA LEU A 121 -0.60 -5.82 7.08
C LEU A 121 0.28 -7.06 6.97
N HIS A 122 -0.31 -8.21 7.29
CA HIS A 122 0.32 -9.50 7.08
C HIS A 122 0.51 -9.75 5.58
N THR A 123 1.68 -10.26 5.22
CA THR A 123 2.10 -10.51 3.84
C THR A 123 3.17 -11.62 3.82
N CYS A 124 4.02 -11.68 2.79
CA CYS A 124 5.11 -12.65 2.72
C CYS A 124 6.31 -12.27 3.64
N PRO A 125 7.19 -13.21 4.03
CA PRO A 125 8.35 -12.93 4.90
C PRO A 125 9.35 -11.90 4.34
N ASP A 126 9.48 -11.82 3.02
CA ASP A 126 10.36 -10.87 2.31
C ASP A 126 9.58 -9.70 1.69
N CYS A 127 8.40 -9.43 2.25
CA CYS A 127 7.49 -8.38 1.84
C CYS A 127 7.19 -7.42 3.00
N TYR A 128 6.84 -6.20 2.63
CA TYR A 128 6.43 -5.14 3.54
C TYR A 128 5.16 -4.51 2.97
N LEU A 129 4.07 -4.53 3.73
CA LEU A 129 2.77 -4.03 3.32
C LEU A 129 2.21 -3.11 4.40
N THR A 130 1.89 -1.87 4.03
CA THR A 130 1.47 -0.86 5.00
C THR A 130 0.44 0.11 4.43
N ILE A 131 -0.44 0.58 5.31
CA ILE A 131 -1.30 1.75 5.08
C ILE A 131 -0.69 2.90 5.87
N ILE A 132 -0.29 3.97 5.19
CA ILE A 132 0.32 5.15 5.82
C ILE A 132 -0.66 6.30 5.74
N LYS A 133 -1.13 6.80 6.88
CA LYS A 133 -1.78 8.11 6.94
C LYS A 133 -0.70 9.18 6.97
N ALA A 134 -0.83 10.19 6.11
CA ALA A 134 0.14 11.26 5.98
C ALA A 134 -0.56 12.62 5.94
N GLU A 135 0.10 13.62 6.51
CA GLU A 135 -0.24 15.04 6.35
C GLU A 135 0.95 15.76 5.72
N ILE A 136 0.84 16.10 4.43
CA ILE A 136 1.94 16.68 3.64
C ILE A 136 1.44 17.99 3.01
N ASN A 137 2.07 19.12 3.36
CA ASN A 137 1.77 20.44 2.80
C ASN A 137 0.27 20.83 2.85
N GLY A 138 -0.43 20.45 3.93
CA GLY A 138 -1.86 20.72 4.10
C GLY A 138 -2.80 19.74 3.38
N LEU A 139 -2.26 18.74 2.69
CA LEU A 139 -3.01 17.61 2.14
C LEU A 139 -2.98 16.46 3.15
N SER A 140 -4.14 15.84 3.38
CA SER A 140 -4.28 14.66 4.22
C SER A 140 -4.82 13.51 3.37
N GLY A 141 -4.31 12.31 3.61
CA GLY A 141 -4.77 11.11 2.92
C GLY A 141 -3.95 9.89 3.34
N ARG A 142 -4.21 8.79 2.63
CA ARG A 142 -3.55 7.51 2.86
C ARG A 142 -2.70 7.12 1.66
N TYR A 143 -1.59 6.47 1.93
CA TYR A 143 -0.87 5.63 0.98
C TYR A 143 -1.10 4.17 1.33
N PHE A 144 -1.16 3.32 0.32
CA PHE A 144 -1.01 1.87 0.49
C PHE A 144 0.22 1.45 -0.29
N VAL A 145 1.20 0.89 0.42
CA VAL A 145 2.55 0.70 -0.10
C VAL A 145 2.95 -0.76 0.07
N PHE A 146 3.42 -1.36 -1.02
CA PHE A 146 4.05 -2.67 -1.02
C PHE A 146 5.51 -2.55 -1.44
N ALA A 147 6.37 -3.08 -0.58
CA ALA A 147 7.81 -3.09 -0.76
C ALA A 147 8.34 -4.50 -0.54
N LYS A 148 9.47 -4.82 -1.18
CA LYS A 148 10.10 -6.14 -1.10
C LYS A 148 11.60 -6.02 -0.91
N ARG A 149 12.19 -7.07 -0.34
CA ARG A 149 13.63 -7.25 -0.39
C ARG A 149 14.05 -7.47 -1.84
N GLY A 150 14.98 -6.67 -2.34
CA GLY A 150 15.52 -6.80 -3.70
C GLY A 150 14.69 -6.17 -4.83
N GLY A 151 13.43 -5.78 -4.61
CA GLY A 151 12.69 -4.85 -5.49
C GLY A 151 11.84 -5.44 -6.64
N SER A 152 11.59 -6.75 -6.70
CA SER A 152 10.85 -7.37 -7.82
C SER A 152 9.36 -7.60 -7.50
N LEU A 153 8.46 -7.12 -8.37
CA LEU A 153 7.03 -7.38 -8.31
C LEU A 153 6.62 -8.46 -9.31
N THR A 154 6.02 -9.54 -8.82
CA THR A 154 5.38 -10.56 -9.68
C THR A 154 3.93 -10.22 -9.99
N ASP A 155 3.37 -10.81 -11.04
CA ASP A 155 1.97 -10.59 -11.41
C ASP A 155 0.99 -11.04 -10.33
N SER A 156 1.27 -12.14 -9.62
CA SER A 156 0.43 -12.62 -8.51
C SER A 156 0.46 -11.67 -7.31
N GLU A 157 1.61 -11.06 -7.03
CA GLU A 157 1.74 -10.08 -5.94
C GLU A 157 1.03 -8.78 -6.30
N ARG A 158 1.16 -8.33 -7.56
CA ARG A 158 0.38 -7.20 -8.07
C ARG A 158 -1.12 -7.45 -7.90
N GLN A 159 -1.61 -8.59 -8.38
CA GLN A 159 -3.04 -8.90 -8.31
C GLN A 159 -3.54 -8.93 -6.85
N SER A 160 -2.74 -9.52 -5.94
CA SER A 160 -3.07 -9.54 -4.51
C SER A 160 -3.12 -8.13 -3.91
N PHE A 161 -2.14 -7.29 -4.25
CA PHE A 161 -2.09 -5.89 -3.82
C PHE A 161 -3.30 -5.09 -4.33
N GLU A 162 -3.66 -5.23 -5.60
CA GLU A 162 -4.79 -4.53 -6.22
C GLU A 162 -6.12 -4.94 -5.56
N MET A 163 -6.34 -6.23 -5.30
CA MET A 163 -7.52 -6.71 -4.55
C MET A 163 -7.56 -6.18 -3.12
N GLN A 164 -6.42 -6.15 -2.42
CA GLN A 164 -6.34 -5.58 -1.07
C GLN A 164 -6.63 -4.08 -1.07
N ALA A 165 -6.12 -3.35 -2.06
CA ALA A 165 -6.37 -1.91 -2.23
C ALA A 165 -7.86 -1.62 -2.46
N GLU A 166 -8.53 -2.41 -3.31
CA GLU A 166 -9.98 -2.33 -3.53
C GLU A 166 -10.75 -2.57 -2.23
N CYS A 167 -10.39 -3.62 -1.48
CA CYS A 167 -10.98 -3.92 -0.17
C CYS A 167 -10.82 -2.79 0.85
N LEU A 168 -9.74 -2.00 0.74
CA LEU A 168 -9.43 -0.86 1.59
C LEU A 168 -10.04 0.47 1.08
N GLY A 169 -10.74 0.43 -0.06
CA GLY A 169 -11.42 1.57 -0.67
C GLY A 169 -10.50 2.54 -1.42
N PHE A 170 -9.34 2.09 -1.89
CA PHE A 170 -8.50 2.90 -2.78
C PHE A 170 -9.04 2.89 -4.22
N LEU A 171 -8.79 3.97 -4.95
CA LEU A 171 -9.09 4.04 -6.38
C LEU A 171 -8.11 3.17 -7.19
N PRO A 172 -8.50 2.66 -8.37
CA PRO A 172 -7.67 1.78 -9.19
C PRO A 172 -6.56 2.53 -9.95
N THR A 173 -5.84 3.40 -9.25
CA THR A 173 -4.67 4.13 -9.74
C THR A 173 -3.45 3.57 -9.03
N TYR A 174 -2.66 2.78 -9.74
CA TYR A 174 -1.49 2.08 -9.19
C TYR A 174 -0.19 2.60 -9.80
N PHE A 175 0.77 2.90 -8.95
CA PHE A 175 2.09 3.38 -9.32
C PHE A 175 3.09 2.25 -9.11
N THR A 176 3.71 1.76 -10.19
CA THR A 176 4.72 0.71 -10.12
C THR A 176 6.10 1.32 -10.31
N PHE A 177 7.05 0.86 -9.51
CA PHE A 177 8.41 1.39 -9.51
C PHE A 177 9.40 0.34 -10.04
N PRO A 178 10.39 0.75 -10.85
CA PRO A 178 11.41 -0.14 -11.39
C PRO A 178 12.33 -0.67 -10.29
N ASN A 179 12.84 -1.87 -10.55
CA ASN A 179 13.37 -2.77 -9.54
C ASN A 179 14.66 -2.26 -8.86
N THR A 180 15.62 -1.68 -9.59
CA THR A 180 16.93 -1.36 -8.99
C THR A 180 17.82 -0.31 -9.68
N SER A 181 17.81 -0.17 -11.01
CA SER A 181 18.77 0.68 -11.73
C SER A 181 18.61 2.19 -11.51
N GLU A 182 17.45 2.61 -11.00
CA GLU A 182 17.14 4.01 -10.72
C GLU A 182 17.13 4.34 -9.23
N LEU A 183 17.51 3.39 -8.36
CA LEU A 183 17.58 3.64 -6.92
C LEU A 183 18.68 4.65 -6.61
N CYS A 184 18.42 5.51 -5.64
CA CYS A 184 19.43 6.43 -5.13
C CYS A 184 20.54 5.66 -4.41
N PRO A 185 21.82 6.00 -4.64
CA PRO A 185 22.94 5.29 -4.06
C PRO A 185 22.95 5.40 -2.53
N GLU A 186 23.50 4.40 -1.85
CA GLU A 186 23.63 4.39 -0.38
C GLU A 186 24.62 5.43 0.15
N GLN A 187 25.71 5.66 -0.57
CA GLN A 187 26.71 6.69 -0.25
C GLN A 187 26.51 7.90 -1.16
N GLU A 188 26.64 9.11 -0.61
CA GLU A 188 26.96 10.26 -1.46
C GLU A 188 28.30 9.94 -2.14
N GLN A 189 28.35 9.92 -3.48
CA GLN A 189 29.64 9.91 -4.14
C GLN A 189 30.38 11.17 -3.67
N PRO A 190 31.61 11.07 -3.12
CA PRO A 190 32.37 12.26 -2.83
C PRO A 190 32.51 13.04 -4.14
N VAL A 191 31.96 14.26 -4.18
CA VAL A 191 32.26 15.19 -5.25
C VAL A 191 33.75 15.47 -5.12
N ASN A 192 34.56 14.84 -5.96
CA ASN A 192 35.97 15.17 -6.11
C ASN A 192 36.05 16.59 -6.65
N THR A 193 36.11 17.58 -5.77
CA THR A 193 36.50 18.95 -6.11
C THR A 193 37.98 18.91 -6.47
N ARG A 194 38.26 19.08 -7.77
CA ARG A 194 39.59 19.45 -8.27
C ARG A 194 39.79 20.95 -8.14
#